data_AF-A0A2N9LAZ6-F1
#
_entry.id   AF-A0A2N9LAZ6-F1
#
_cell.length_a   1.000
_cell.length_b   1.000
_cell.length_c   1.000
_cell.angle_alpha   90.00
_cell.angle_beta   90.00
_cell.angle_gamma   90.00
#
_symmetry.space_group_name_H-M   'P 1'
#
loop_
_entity.id
_entity.type
_entity.pdbx_description
1 polymer ?
#
loop_
_entity_poly.entity_id
_entity_poly.type
_entity_poly.pdbx_seq_one_letter_code
_entity_poly.pdbx_strand_id
1 'polypeptide(L)'
;MGAKKRPIAVWVISCLFIVVGLVGLVHHFPQHLVFHRDDIWIELTELLALVAGVFMLLGHNWARWLALAWMAFHVAISWPVVRLVVIHTLILAAIAWLLFRRDARGYFTTPP
;
A
#
# COMPACT_ATOMS: atom_id res chain seq x y z
N MET A 1 -22.78 -22.44 -2.57
CA MET A 1 -22.14 -21.21 -2.05
C MET A 1 -20.70 -21.16 -2.56
N GLY A 2 -20.48 -20.63 -3.77
CA GLY A 2 -19.13 -20.53 -4.32
C GLY A 2 -18.38 -19.43 -3.57
N ALA A 3 -17.33 -19.78 -2.84
CA ALA A 3 -16.47 -18.80 -2.19
C ALA A 3 -16.08 -17.73 -3.23
N LYS A 4 -16.48 -16.47 -3.02
CA LYS A 4 -16.02 -15.32 -3.82
C LYS A 4 -14.49 -15.39 -3.77
N LYS A 5 -13.86 -15.96 -4.81
CA LYS A 5 -12.42 -16.24 -4.84
C LYS A 5 -11.72 -14.90 -4.65
N ARG A 6 -11.23 -14.64 -3.44
CA ARG A 6 -10.38 -13.48 -3.17
C ARG A 6 -9.20 -13.61 -4.14
N PRO A 7 -8.99 -12.65 -5.04
CA PRO A 7 -7.89 -12.74 -5.98
C PRO A 7 -6.60 -12.83 -5.16
N ILE A 8 -5.81 -13.89 -5.35
CA ILE A 8 -4.59 -14.13 -4.58
C ILE A 8 -3.67 -12.91 -4.63
N ALA A 9 -3.64 -12.21 -5.78
CA ALA A 9 -2.95 -10.94 -5.96
C ALA A 9 -3.36 -9.85 -4.96
N VAL A 10 -4.67 -9.67 -4.72
CA VAL A 10 -5.18 -8.66 -3.77
C VAL A 10 -4.76 -9.01 -2.36
N TRP A 11 -4.85 -10.29 -1.99
CA TRP A 11 -4.43 -10.76 -0.68
C TRP A 11 -2.93 -10.57 -0.45
N VAL A 12 -2.09 -10.92 -1.43
CA VAL A 12 -0.63 -10.74 -1.35
C VAL A 12 -0.26 -9.27 -1.22
N ILE A 13 -0.84 -8.37 -2.02
CA ILE A 13 -0.54 -6.93 -1.94
C ILE A 13 -1.05 -6.35 -0.62
N SER A 14 -2.24 -6.74 -0.17
CA SER A 14 -2.76 -6.32 1.14
C SER A 14 -1.84 -6.73 2.28
N CYS A 15 -1.39 -7.99 2.30
CA CYS A 15 -0.43 -8.46 3.28
C CYS A 15 0.88 -7.69 3.20
N LEU A 16 1.40 -7.42 2.00
CA LEU A 16 2.61 -6.61 1.82
C LEU A 16 2.44 -5.22 2.44
N PHE A 17 1.35 -4.52 2.14
CA PHE A 17 1.06 -3.19 2.67
C PHE A 17 0.91 -3.19 4.20
N ILE A 18 0.23 -4.21 4.76
CA ILE A 18 0.07 -4.36 6.21
C ILE A 18 1.43 -4.61 6.87
N VAL A 19 2.23 -5.53 6.33
CA VAL A 19 3.56 -5.85 6.89
C VAL A 19 4.47 -4.65 6.81
N VAL A 20 4.54 -3.96 5.66
CA VAL A 20 5.37 -2.76 5.49
C VAL A 20 4.93 -1.66 6.46
N GLY A 21 3.63 -1.39 6.55
CA GLY A 21 3.09 -0.39 7.48
C GLY A 21 3.36 -0.74 8.94
N LEU A 22 3.17 -2.01 9.34
CA LEU A 22 3.40 -2.47 10.71
C LEU A 22 4.89 -2.46 11.09
N VAL A 23 5.76 -2.96 10.20
CA VAL A 23 7.21 -2.99 10.41
C VAL A 23 7.75 -1.57 10.49
N GLY A 24 7.29 -0.68 9.60
CA GLY A 24 7.60 0.74 9.67
C GLY A 24 7.22 1.33 11.02
N LEU A 25 5.95 1.13 11.43
CA LEU A 25 5.44 1.67 12.68
C LEU A 25 6.28 1.21 13.87
N VAL A 26 6.56 -0.10 13.95
CA VAL A 26 7.31 -0.71 15.06
C VAL A 26 8.77 -0.27 15.09
N HIS A 27 9.41 -0.10 13.92
CA HIS A 27 10.80 0.33 13.86
C HIS A 27 10.98 1.80 14.19
N HIS A 28 10.08 2.65 13.71
CA HIS A 28 10.21 4.08 13.94
C HIS A 28 9.62 4.53 15.30
N PHE A 29 8.62 3.84 15.87
CA PHE A 29 8.08 4.12 17.21
C PHE A 29 9.15 4.36 18.31
N PRO A 30 10.19 3.50 18.47
CA PRO A 30 11.21 3.71 19.48
C PRO A 30 12.20 4.84 19.15
N GLN A 31 12.36 5.21 17.87
CA GLN A 31 13.20 6.34 17.44
C GLN A 31 12.52 7.71 17.62
N HIS A 32 11.18 7.73 17.60
CA HIS A 32 10.35 8.94 17.75
C HIS A 32 10.29 9.53 19.18
N LEU A 33 10.91 8.88 20.17
CA LEU A 33 11.09 9.47 21.50
C LEU A 33 11.99 10.73 21.48
N VAL A 34 12.72 10.96 20.38
CA VAL A 34 13.53 12.16 20.12
C VAL A 34 12.88 12.97 18.99
N PHE A 35 11.73 13.57 19.28
CA PHE A 35 10.88 14.40 18.41
C PHE A 35 11.64 15.19 17.32
N HIS A 36 11.63 14.69 16.08
CA HIS A 36 11.97 15.48 14.88
C HIS A 36 10.71 15.64 14.00
N ARG A 37 10.53 16.80 13.37
CA ARG A 37 9.30 17.13 12.61
C ARG A 37 9.06 16.20 11.41
N ASP A 38 10.13 15.58 10.90
CA ASP A 38 10.08 14.66 9.75
C ASP A 38 9.50 13.29 10.13
N ASP A 39 9.52 12.93 11.41
CA ASP A 39 9.02 11.67 11.94
C ASP A 39 7.49 11.51 11.78
N ILE A 40 6.74 12.59 11.98
CA ILE A 40 5.28 12.60 11.86
C ILE A 40 4.84 12.22 10.43
N TRP A 41 5.62 12.65 9.43
CA TRP A 41 5.33 12.32 8.03
C TRP A 41 5.59 10.85 7.74
N ILE A 42 6.63 10.26 8.36
CA ILE A 42 6.95 8.84 8.22
C ILE A 42 5.82 7.99 8.83
N GLU A 43 5.45 8.25 10.09
CA GLU A 43 4.35 7.53 10.77
C GLU A 43 3.03 7.64 9.97
N LEU A 44 2.72 8.83 9.44
CA LEU A 44 1.52 9.04 8.64
C LEU A 44 1.52 8.17 7.38
N THR A 45 2.66 8.09 6.69
CA THR A 45 2.78 7.22 5.50
C THR A 45 2.64 5.75 5.86
N GLU A 46 3.16 5.30 6.99
CA GLU A 46 3.04 3.91 7.45
C GLU A 46 1.60 3.55 7.82
N LEU A 47 0.91 4.46 8.51
CA LEU A 47 -0.52 4.33 8.81
C LEU A 47 -1.36 4.27 7.52
N LEU A 48 -1.06 5.12 6.53
CA LEU A 48 -1.71 5.09 5.22
C LEU A 48 -1.52 3.73 4.52
N ALA A 49 -0.32 3.15 4.59
CA ALA A 49 -0.05 1.82 4.04
C ALA A 49 -0.89 0.74 4.74
N LEU A 50 -0.96 0.79 6.07
CA LEU A 50 -1.73 -0.15 6.87
C LEU A 50 -3.24 -0.04 6.57
N VAL A 51 -3.78 1.18 6.54
CA VAL A 51 -5.18 1.47 6.18
C VAL A 51 -5.49 0.97 4.76
N ALA A 52 -4.61 1.26 3.79
CA ALA A 52 -4.79 0.76 2.43
C ALA A 52 -4.85 -0.78 2.40
N GLY A 53 -3.91 -1.46 3.07
CA GLY A 53 -3.87 -2.92 3.12
C GLY A 53 -5.13 -3.55 3.72
N VAL A 54 -5.60 -3.03 4.87
CA VAL A 54 -6.80 -3.51 5.57
C VAL A 54 -8.06 -3.29 4.72
N PHE A 55 -8.30 -2.08 4.22
CA PHE A 55 -9.50 -1.81 3.42
C PHE A 55 -9.50 -2.51 2.06
N MET A 56 -8.31 -2.83 1.54
CA MET A 56 -8.18 -3.63 0.34
C MET A 56 -8.52 -5.12 0.59
N LEU A 57 -8.24 -5.66 1.80
CA LEU A 57 -8.78 -6.97 2.22
C LEU A 57 -10.30 -6.94 2.38
N LEU A 58 -10.85 -5.82 2.87
CA LEU A 58 -12.29 -5.60 2.99
C LEU A 58 -12.98 -5.37 1.63
N GLY A 59 -12.25 -5.39 0.52
CA GLY A 59 -12.83 -5.24 -0.83
C GLY A 59 -13.34 -3.84 -1.15
N HIS A 60 -12.89 -2.81 -0.43
CA HIS A 60 -13.30 -1.44 -0.70
C HIS A 60 -12.55 -0.88 -1.91
N ASN A 61 -13.27 -0.44 -2.93
CA ASN A 61 -12.67 0.04 -4.19
C ASN A 61 -11.76 1.27 -4.00
N TRP A 62 -12.04 2.13 -3.01
CA TRP A 62 -11.23 3.31 -2.71
C TRP A 62 -9.81 2.96 -2.23
N ALA A 63 -9.62 1.79 -1.59
CA ALA A 63 -8.33 1.36 -1.07
C ALA A 63 -7.28 1.17 -2.17
N ARG A 64 -7.72 0.85 -3.40
CA ARG A 64 -6.84 0.74 -4.56
C ARG A 64 -6.22 2.07 -4.93
N TRP A 65 -7.02 3.13 -4.89
CA TRP A 65 -6.55 4.48 -5.17
C TRP A 65 -5.63 4.97 -4.07
N LEU A 66 -5.91 4.62 -2.82
CA LEU A 66 -5.01 4.92 -1.71
C LEU A 66 -3.64 4.23 -1.89
N ALA A 67 -3.63 2.94 -2.23
CA ALA A 67 -2.39 2.19 -2.46
C ALA A 67 -1.56 2.77 -3.63
N LEU A 68 -2.22 3.20 -4.71
CA LEU A 68 -1.55 3.86 -5.83
C LEU A 68 -1.01 5.23 -5.45
N ALA A 69 -1.80 6.06 -4.75
CA ALA A 69 -1.38 7.38 -4.29
C ALA A 69 -0.17 7.27 -3.35
N TRP A 70 -0.19 6.30 -2.44
CA TRP A 70 0.91 6.04 -1.51
C TRP A 70 2.21 5.67 -2.22
N MET A 71 2.15 4.78 -3.22
CA MET A 71 3.33 4.39 -3.98
C MET A 71 3.81 5.50 -4.92
N ALA A 72 2.90 6.29 -5.51
CA ALA A 72 3.26 7.46 -6.30
C ALA A 72 3.98 8.53 -5.45
N PHE A 73 3.54 8.72 -4.20
CA PHE A 73 4.25 9.57 -3.24
C PHE A 73 5.69 9.07 -3.00
N HIS A 74 5.88 7.75 -2.85
CA HIS A 74 7.21 7.15 -2.72
C HIS A 74 8.13 7.40 -3.93
N VAL A 75 7.57 7.39 -5.15
CA VAL A 75 8.30 7.77 -6.37
C VAL A 75 8.73 9.24 -6.31
N ALA A 76 7.86 10.15 -5.87
CA ALA A 76 8.15 11.57 -5.78
C ALA A 76 9.27 11.90 -4.77
N ILE A 77 9.23 11.30 -3.57
CA ILE A 77 10.27 11.50 -2.54
C ILE A 77 11.58 10.79 -2.87
N SER A 78 11.58 9.81 -3.78
CA SER A 78 12.79 9.11 -4.21
C SER A 78 13.71 9.97 -5.08
N TRP A 79 13.22 11.11 -5.59
CA TRP A 79 14.03 12.04 -6.37
C TRP A 79 15.05 12.77 -5.48
N PRO A 80 16.32 12.95 -5.91
CA PRO A 80 16.89 12.69 -7.24
C PRO A 80 17.57 11.31 -7.40
N VAL A 81 17.38 10.38 -6.46
CA VAL A 81 18.08 9.08 -6.50
C VAL A 81 17.45 8.17 -7.54
N VAL A 82 17.99 8.20 -8.77
CA VAL A 82 17.47 7.48 -9.95
C VAL A 82 17.19 6.00 -9.68
N ARG A 83 18.09 5.30 -8.97
CA ARG A 83 17.89 3.88 -8.62
C ARG A 83 16.63 3.65 -7.80
N LEU A 84 16.37 4.51 -6.81
CA LEU A 84 15.15 4.43 -6.00
C LEU A 84 13.93 4.74 -6.84
N VAL A 85 13.97 5.79 -7.67
CA VAL A 85 12.86 6.17 -8.55
C VAL A 85 12.47 5.01 -9.47
N VAL A 86 13.46 4.34 -10.09
CA VAL A 86 13.22 3.17 -10.96
C VAL A 86 12.56 2.03 -10.18
N ILE A 87 13.09 1.68 -9.01
CA ILE A 87 12.53 0.60 -8.18
C ILE A 87 11.08 0.91 -7.77
N HIS A 88 10.82 2.10 -7.25
CA HIS A 88 9.46 2.48 -6.83
C HIS A 88 8.49 2.57 -8.00
N THR A 89 8.96 3.01 -9.18
CA THR A 89 8.13 3.06 -10.39
C THR A 89 7.78 1.64 -10.88
N LEU A 90 8.71 0.70 -10.83
CA LEU A 90 8.44 -0.71 -11.15
C LEU A 90 7.45 -1.33 -10.16
N ILE A 91 7.60 -1.04 -8.86
CA ILE A 91 6.64 -1.49 -7.84
C ILE A 91 5.26 -0.87 -8.07
N LEU A 92 5.19 0.43 -8.38
CA LEU A 92 3.95 1.12 -8.74
C LEU A 92 3.25 0.45 -9.92
N ALA A 93 4.00 0.17 -10.99
CA ALA A 93 3.49 -0.49 -12.18
C ALA A 93 2.99 -1.91 -11.86
N ALA A 94 3.73 -2.68 -11.04
CA ALA A 94 3.31 -4.02 -10.61
C ALA A 94 2.02 -3.99 -9.79
N ILE A 95 1.91 -3.08 -8.81
CA ILE A 95 0.72 -2.88 -7.99
C ILE A 95 -0.47 -2.47 -8.86
N ALA A 96 -0.29 -1.49 -9.75
CA ALA A 96 -1.33 -1.05 -10.67
C ALA A 96 -1.79 -2.21 -11.58
N TRP A 97 -0.86 -2.95 -12.16
CA TRP A 97 -1.20 -4.06 -13.04
C TRP A 97 -1.96 -5.17 -12.30
N LEU A 98 -1.51 -5.56 -11.11
CA LEU A 98 -2.17 -6.58 -10.29
C LEU A 98 -3.55 -6.14 -9.81
N LEU A 99 -3.71 -4.90 -9.38
CA LEU A 99 -5.00 -4.37 -8.91
C LEU A 99 -6.00 -4.18 -10.04
N PHE A 100 -5.56 -3.77 -11.23
CA PHE A 100 -6.43 -3.51 -12.39
C PHE A 100 -6.67 -4.74 -13.27
N ARG A 101 -6.04 -5.88 -12.97
CA ARG A 101 -6.34 -7.15 -13.61
C ARG A 101 -7.83 -7.51 -13.43
N ARG A 102 -8.44 -8.08 -14.48
CA ARG A 102 -9.90 -8.35 -14.56
C ARG A 102 -10.47 -9.11 -13.36
N ASP A 103 -9.71 -10.05 -12.80
CA ASP A 103 -10.11 -10.83 -11.62
C ASP A 103 -10.24 -9.96 -10.36
N ALA A 104 -9.40 -8.94 -10.22
CA ALA A 104 -9.46 -8.01 -9.09
C ALA A 104 -10.60 -7.00 -9.25
N ARG A 105 -10.91 -6.53 -10.47
CA ARG A 105 -12.05 -5.61 -10.69
C ARG A 105 -13.38 -6.20 -10.19
N GLY A 106 -13.62 -7.49 -10.38
CA GLY A 106 -14.84 -8.16 -9.88
C GLY A 106 -14.97 -8.21 -8.35
N TYR A 107 -13.83 -8.26 -7.63
CA TYR A 107 -13.81 -8.27 -6.17
C TYR A 107 -14.26 -6.92 -5.58
N PHE A 108 -13.82 -5.81 -6.18
CA PHE A 108 -14.13 -4.46 -5.68
C PHE A 108 -15.50 -3.91 -6.14
N THR A 109 -16.16 -4.57 -7.09
CA THR A 109 -17.49 -4.17 -7.59
C THR A 109 -18.64 -4.94 -6.95
N THR A 110 -18.35 -6.01 -6.19
CA THR A 110 -19.41 -6.77 -5.51
C THR A 110 -19.60 -6.18 -4.11
N PRO A 111 -20.79 -5.63 -3.78
CA PRO A 111 -21.06 -5.15 -2.42
C PRO A 111 -20.82 -6.26 -1.38
N PRO A 112 -20.43 -5.91 -0.14
CA PRO A 112 -20.28 -6.88 0.95
C PRO A 112 -21.56 -7.69 1.15
#